data_AF-A0A914EC98-F1
#
_entry.id   AF-A0A914EC98-F1
#
_cell.length_a   1.000
_cell.length_b   1.000
_cell.length_c   1.000
_cell.angle_alpha   90.00
_cell.angle_beta   90.00
_cell.angle_gamma   90.00
#
_symmetry.space_group_name_H-M   'P 1'
#
loop_
_entity.id
_entity.type
_entity.pdbx_description
1 polymer ?
#
loop_
_entity_poly.entity_id
_entity_poly.type
_entity_poly.pdbx_seq_one_letter_code
_entity_poly.pdbx_strand_id
1 'polypeptide(L)'
;MLEANLNFIVKTKEVVEKLLKWNVLCALEKDCYAPPDVDSHTNGLLFCHFKDIYKDFGDCHRYDQSAINILLLNMNGYDYHFYASEMTDFFKIDRDIVPPVDINELKCTKKGIK
;
A
#
# COMPACT_ATOMS: atom_id res chain seq x y z
N MET A 1 -11.25 -10.29 -4.84
CA MET A 1 -10.41 -9.34 -4.09
C MET A 1 -9.04 -9.37 -4.74
N LEU A 2 -8.71 -8.33 -5.51
CA LEU A 2 -7.41 -8.20 -6.18
C LEU A 2 -6.36 -7.90 -5.11
N GLU A 3 -5.94 -8.91 -4.36
CA GLU A 3 -4.99 -8.72 -3.27
C GLU A 3 -3.56 -8.62 -3.79
N ALA A 4 -3.30 -7.52 -4.48
CA ALA A 4 -2.07 -6.74 -4.56
C ALA A 4 -2.25 -5.76 -5.74
N ASN A 5 -2.27 -4.45 -5.47
CA ASN A 5 -2.10 -3.46 -6.54
C ASN A 5 -0.79 -3.75 -7.28
N LEU A 6 -0.89 -4.10 -8.56
CA LEU A 6 0.25 -4.18 -9.47
C LEU A 6 0.53 -2.78 -9.99
N ASN A 7 1.71 -2.26 -9.68
CA ASN A 7 2.19 -0.99 -10.24
C ASN A 7 3.21 -1.28 -11.34
N PHE A 8 2.90 -0.88 -12.57
CA PHE A 8 3.88 -0.86 -13.66
C PHE A 8 4.48 0.55 -13.76
N ILE A 9 5.73 0.72 -13.30
CA ILE A 9 6.38 2.02 -13.21
C ILE A 9 7.52 2.10 -14.22
N VAL A 10 7.41 3.01 -15.19
CA VAL A 10 8.47 3.27 -16.18
C VAL A 10 9.46 4.28 -15.62
N LYS A 11 10.75 3.97 -15.70
CA LYS A 11 11.83 4.85 -15.20
C LYS A 11 12.02 6.06 -16.12
N THR A 12 11.39 7.17 -15.75
CA THR A 12 11.67 8.51 -16.32
C THR A 12 12.22 9.43 -15.24
N LYS A 13 12.88 10.52 -15.63
CA LYS A 13 13.38 11.52 -14.67
C LYS A 13 12.25 12.04 -13.78
N GLU A 14 11.11 12.37 -14.39
CA GLU A 14 9.94 12.86 -13.68
C GLU A 14 9.40 11.83 -12.67
N VAL A 15 9.23 10.57 -13.07
CA VAL A 15 8.76 9.51 -12.18
C VAL A 15 9.73 9.30 -11.01
N VAL A 16 11.04 9.33 -11.26
CA VAL A 16 12.03 9.20 -10.20
C VAL A 16 11.96 10.37 -9.21
N GLU A 17 11.90 11.60 -9.70
CA GLU A 17 11.97 12.81 -8.88
C GLU A 17 10.65 13.13 -8.15
N LYS A 18 9.51 12.89 -8.79
CA LYS A 18 8.18 13.27 -8.28
C LYS A 18 7.39 12.12 -7.65
N LEU A 19 7.67 10.86 -7.99
CA LEU A 19 6.97 9.70 -7.43
C LEU A 19 7.89 8.86 -6.54
N LEU A 20 8.92 8.22 -7.12
CA LEU A 20 9.72 7.21 -6.42
C LEU A 20 10.51 7.81 -5.25
N LYS A 21 11.11 9.00 -5.43
CA LYS A 21 11.84 9.69 -4.35
C LYS A 21 10.95 9.87 -3.11
N TRP A 22 9.74 10.38 -3.28
CA TRP A 22 8.83 10.64 -2.17
C TRP A 22 8.29 9.37 -1.54
N ASN A 23 8.00 8.35 -2.35
CA ASN A 23 7.59 7.04 -1.84
C ASN A 23 8.69 6.40 -0.97
N VAL A 24 9.94 6.44 -1.43
CA VAL A 24 11.09 5.92 -0.66
C VAL A 24 11.35 6.74 0.60
N LEU A 25 11.25 8.07 0.54
CA LEU A 25 11.40 8.92 1.73
C LEU A 25 10.32 8.63 2.77
N CYS A 26 9.08 8.40 2.35
CA CYS A 26 7.99 7.97 3.23
C CYS A 26 8.31 6.61 3.89
N ALA A 27 8.83 5.65 3.14
CA ALA A 27 9.25 4.35 3.69
C ALA A 27 10.34 4.45 4.79
N LEU A 28 11.12 5.53 4.79
CA LEU A 28 12.16 5.79 5.78
C LEU A 28 11.63 6.50 7.03
N GLU A 29 10.42 7.06 6.97
CA GLU A 29 9.75 7.70 8.09
C GLU A 29 8.88 6.67 8.82
N LYS A 30 9.10 6.52 10.12
CA LYS A 30 8.56 5.41 10.92
C LYS A 30 7.04 5.30 10.82
N ASP A 31 6.37 6.44 10.85
CA ASP A 31 4.93 6.52 10.99
C ASP A 31 4.21 6.74 9.65
N CYS A 32 4.92 6.76 8.52
CA CYS A 32 4.33 7.14 7.23
C CYS A 32 3.46 6.02 6.61
N TYR A 33 3.91 4.76 6.67
CA TYR A 33 3.11 3.59 6.27
C TYR A 33 2.49 2.83 7.45
N ALA A 34 2.79 3.25 8.67
CA ALA A 34 2.28 2.65 9.90
C ALA A 34 1.94 3.76 10.90
N PRO A 35 0.91 4.58 10.63
CA PRO A 35 0.56 5.67 11.51
C PRO A 35 0.21 5.16 12.92
N PRO A 36 0.56 5.88 14.01
CA PRO A 36 0.43 5.38 15.38
C PRO A 36 -1.03 5.28 15.86
N ASP A 37 -1.95 5.94 15.18
CA ASP A 37 -3.38 6.05 15.49
C ASP A 37 -4.26 5.07 14.70
N VAL A 38 -3.69 4.23 13.82
CA VAL A 38 -4.45 3.09 13.29
C VAL A 38 -4.70 2.09 14.38
N ASP A 39 -5.98 1.98 14.73
CA ASP A 39 -6.46 1.37 15.95
C ASP A 39 -5.78 0.03 16.28
N SER A 40 -5.06 0.05 17.40
CA SER A 40 -4.58 -1.10 18.17
C SER A 40 -5.62 -2.22 18.39
N HIS A 41 -6.92 -1.94 18.19
CA HIS A 41 -8.00 -2.92 18.30
C HIS A 41 -8.22 -3.74 17.03
N THR A 42 -7.70 -3.32 15.87
CA THR A 42 -7.80 -4.07 14.60
C THR A 42 -6.47 -4.69 14.14
N ASN A 43 -5.37 -4.47 14.87
CA ASN A 43 -4.01 -4.87 14.47
C ASN A 43 -3.63 -4.38 13.05
N GLY A 44 -4.15 -3.21 12.64
CA GLY A 44 -3.93 -2.67 11.31
C GLY A 44 -4.76 -3.32 10.20
N LEU A 45 -5.61 -4.33 10.49
CA LEU A 45 -6.44 -5.08 9.54
C LEU A 45 -7.81 -4.43 9.32
N LEU A 46 -7.84 -3.14 8.95
CA LEU A 46 -9.07 -2.51 8.48
C LEU A 46 -9.40 -2.99 7.06
N PHE A 47 -10.60 -3.56 6.90
CA PHE A 47 -11.16 -3.84 5.58
C PHE A 47 -11.54 -2.53 4.89
N CYS A 48 -11.17 -2.40 3.61
CA CYS A 48 -11.54 -1.25 2.82
C CYS A 48 -12.99 -1.35 2.35
N HIS A 49 -13.78 -0.31 2.64
CA HIS A 49 -15.14 -0.17 2.14
C HIS A 49 -15.26 1.07 1.27
N PHE A 50 -15.61 0.88 0.00
CA PHE A 50 -15.78 1.95 -0.98
C PHE A 50 -17.17 1.86 -1.62
N LYS A 51 -17.81 3.00 -1.88
CA LYS A 51 -18.93 3.08 -2.84
C LYS A 51 -18.40 3.29 -4.25
N ASP A 52 -17.36 4.13 -4.39
CA ASP A 52 -16.57 4.34 -5.60
C ASP A 52 -15.08 4.18 -5.26
N ILE A 53 -14.45 3.11 -5.76
CA ILE A 53 -13.04 2.76 -5.47
C ILE A 53 -12.03 3.80 -5.96
N TYR A 54 -12.42 4.70 -6.86
CA TYR A 54 -11.54 5.73 -7.42
C TYR A 54 -11.67 7.08 -6.74
N LYS A 55 -12.78 7.31 -6.00
CA LYS A 55 -13.12 8.62 -5.42
C LYS A 55 -13.25 8.61 -3.92
N ASP A 56 -13.57 7.47 -3.33
CA ASP A 56 -13.81 7.38 -1.89
C ASP A 56 -12.51 7.14 -1.13
N PHE A 57 -12.35 7.86 -0.02
CA PHE A 57 -11.30 7.58 0.95
C PHE A 57 -11.64 6.29 1.71
N GLY A 58 -10.77 5.29 1.63
CA GLY A 58 -11.05 3.94 2.15
C GLY A 58 -10.72 3.70 3.62
N ASP A 59 -9.93 4.58 4.23
CA ASP A 59 -9.47 4.49 5.64
C ASP A 59 -9.12 3.07 6.12
N CYS A 60 -8.24 2.37 5.38
CA CYS A 60 -8.06 0.94 5.54
C CYS A 60 -6.61 0.45 5.36
N HIS A 61 -6.37 -0.84 5.71
CA HIS A 61 -5.06 -1.50 5.67
C HIS A 61 -4.41 -1.36 4.27
N ARG A 62 -3.10 -1.02 4.24
CA ARG A 62 -2.16 -0.86 3.09
C ARG A 62 -1.79 0.60 2.77
N TYR A 63 -1.29 1.33 3.78
CA TYR A 63 -0.79 2.71 3.64
C TYR A 63 0.35 2.84 2.62
N ASP A 64 1.16 1.80 2.44
CA ASP A 64 2.20 1.72 1.42
C ASP A 64 1.64 1.83 0.00
N GLN A 65 0.56 1.11 -0.29
CA GLN A 65 -0.14 1.20 -1.57
C GLN A 65 -0.94 2.50 -1.70
N SER A 66 -1.57 2.96 -0.62
CA SER A 66 -2.35 4.20 -0.61
C SER A 66 -1.48 5.45 -0.81
N ALA A 67 -0.27 5.47 -0.27
CA ALA A 67 0.65 6.59 -0.44
C ALA A 67 1.04 6.81 -1.91
N ILE A 68 1.23 5.73 -2.68
CA ILE A 68 1.47 5.82 -4.13
C ILE A 68 0.29 6.50 -4.83
N ASN A 69 -0.95 6.17 -4.46
CA ASN A 69 -2.14 6.81 -5.04
C ASN A 69 -2.18 8.32 -4.74
N ILE A 70 -1.84 8.74 -3.51
CA ILE A 70 -1.79 10.16 -3.14
C ILE A 70 -0.73 10.90 -3.96
N LEU A 71 0.45 10.32 -4.13
CA LEU A 71 1.51 10.92 -4.95
C LEU A 71 1.08 11.05 -6.41
N LEU A 72 0.42 10.03 -6.98
CA LEU A 72 -0.09 10.05 -8.35
C LEU A 72 -1.24 11.05 -8.53
N LEU A 73 -2.17 11.16 -7.56
CA LEU A 73 -3.22 12.18 -7.56
C LEU A 73 -2.63 13.59 -7.62
N ASN A 74 -1.66 13.88 -6.75
CA ASN A 74 -0.99 15.19 -6.72
C ASN A 74 -0.25 15.50 -8.02
N MET A 75 0.36 14.49 -8.65
CA MET A 75 1.07 14.66 -9.92
C MET A 75 0.14 14.87 -11.12
N ASN A 76 -1.09 14.33 -11.08
CA ASN A 76 -2.01 14.28 -12.21
C ASN A 76 -3.28 15.12 -11.99
N GLY A 77 -3.25 16.10 -11.09
CA GLY A 77 -4.36 17.03 -10.89
C GLY A 77 -5.66 16.38 -10.39
N TYR A 78 -5.53 15.32 -9.60
CA TYR A 78 -6.65 14.54 -9.06
C TYR A 78 -7.51 13.81 -10.11
N ASP A 79 -6.97 13.61 -11.31
CA ASP A 79 -7.62 12.82 -12.35
C ASP A 79 -7.02 11.42 -12.41
N TYR A 80 -7.82 10.43 -12.01
CA TYR A 80 -7.37 9.04 -11.89
C TYR A 80 -7.15 8.33 -13.23
N HIS A 81 -7.72 8.84 -14.33
CA HIS A 81 -7.56 8.23 -15.65
C HIS A 81 -6.12 8.27 -16.17
N PHE A 82 -5.25 9.10 -15.58
CA PHE A 82 -3.83 9.18 -15.94
C PHE A 82 -2.97 8.10 -15.30
N TYR A 83 -3.45 7.38 -14.29
CA TYR A 83 -2.61 6.45 -13.53
C TYR A 83 -3.32 5.17 -13.05
N ALA A 84 -4.64 5.06 -13.22
CA ALA A 84 -5.37 3.82 -13.02
C ALA A 84 -5.74 3.19 -14.36
N SER A 85 -5.53 1.89 -14.52
CA SER A 85 -5.86 1.16 -15.76
C SER A 85 -7.34 0.80 -15.89
N GLU A 86 -8.12 0.95 -14.81
CA GLU A 86 -9.50 0.45 -14.68
C GLU A 86 -9.67 -1.07 -14.92
N MET A 87 -8.56 -1.82 -15.01
CA MET A 87 -8.60 -3.26 -15.23
C MET A 87 -8.95 -3.99 -13.93
N THR A 88 -10.16 -4.56 -13.86
CA THR A 88 -10.66 -5.26 -12.67
C THR A 88 -10.42 -6.78 -12.68
N ASP A 89 -9.90 -7.35 -13.76
CA ASP A 89 -9.71 -8.81 -13.91
C ASP A 89 -8.37 -9.16 -14.60
N PHE A 90 -7.27 -8.60 -14.08
CA PHE A 90 -5.96 -8.75 -14.72
C PHE A 90 -5.25 -10.08 -14.39
N PHE A 91 -5.41 -10.59 -13.17
CA PHE A 91 -4.87 -11.88 -12.76
C PHE A 91 -5.71 -12.50 -11.63
N LYS A 92 -5.83 -13.83 -11.66
CA LYS A 92 -6.37 -14.62 -10.56
C LYS A 92 -5.22 -15.08 -9.67
N ILE A 93 -5.19 -14.61 -8.42
CA ILE A 93 -4.27 -15.15 -7.41
C ILE A 93 -4.97 -16.33 -6.74
N ASP A 94 -4.53 -17.55 -7.07
CA ASP A 94 -4.85 -18.72 -6.27
C ASP A 94 -3.82 -18.80 -5.13
N ARG A 95 -4.29 -18.62 -3.89
CA ARG A 95 -3.48 -18.85 -2.70
C ARG A 95 -3.78 -20.26 -2.21
N ASP A 96 -2.75 -21.10 -2.16
CA ASP A 96 -2.86 -22.38 -1.47
C ASP A 96 -3.25 -22.13 0.00
N ILE A 97 -4.02 -23.05 0.58
CA ILE A 97 -4.36 -23.00 2.01
C ILE A 97 -3.07 -23.31 2.79
N VAL A 98 -2.33 -22.26 3.12
CA VAL A 98 -1.19 -22.35 4.03
C VAL A 98 -1.76 -22.46 5.45
N PRO A 99 -1.30 -23.40 6.29
CA PRO A 99 -1.65 -23.42 7.70
C PRO A 99 -1.43 -22.04 8.34
N PRO A 100 -2.23 -21.63 9.33
CA PRO A 100 -2.01 -20.38 10.04
C PRO A 100 -0.56 -20.32 10.53
N VAL A 101 0.17 -19.29 10.12
CA VAL A 101 1.53 -19.08 10.62
C VAL A 101 1.42 -18.60 12.06
N ASP A 102 2.09 -19.27 12.99
CA ASP A 102 2.18 -18.80 14.37
C ASP A 102 2.97 -17.49 14.38
N ILE A 103 2.30 -16.39 14.75
CA ILE A 103 2.88 -15.06 14.86
C ILE A 103 4.08 -15.06 15.83
N ASN A 104 4.12 -15.98 16.79
CA ASN A 104 5.26 -16.14 17.70
C ASN A 104 6.50 -16.69 17.01
N GLU A 105 6.37 -17.49 15.94
CA GLU A 105 7.49 -17.96 15.12
C GLU A 105 8.05 -16.84 14.23
N LEU A 106 7.23 -15.83 13.92
CA LEU A 106 7.61 -14.67 13.11
C LEU A 106 8.23 -13.53 13.92
N LYS A 107 8.28 -13.63 15.26
CA LYS A 107 8.90 -12.60 16.10
C LYS A 107 10.41 -12.59 15.84
N CYS A 108 10.90 -11.51 15.24
CA CYS A 108 12.33 -11.21 15.20
C CYS A 108 12.85 -11.12 16.65
N THR A 109 13.54 -12.16 17.12
CA THR A 109 14.28 -12.07 18.38
C THR A 109 15.31 -10.96 18.25
N LYS A 110 15.23 -9.92 19.08
CA LYS A 110 16.32 -8.94 19.24
C LYS A 110 17.58 -9.72 19.58
N LYS A 111 18.42 -9.99 18.58
CA LYS A 111 19.76 -10.52 18.82
C LYS A 111 20.51 -9.38 19.49
N GLY A 112 20.68 -9.47 20.81
CA GLY A 112 21.41 -8.47 21.58
C GLY A 112 22.78 -8.26 20.92
N ILE A 113 23.01 -7.04 20.44
CA ILE A 113 24.33 -6.60 20.03
C ILE A 113 25.12 -6.49 21.33
N LYS A 114 26.01 -7.45 21.56
CA LYS A 114 27.05 -7.35 22.59
C LYS A 114 28.12 -6.39 22.13
#